data_AF-A0A960TTC2-F1
#
_entry.id   AF-A0A960TTC2-F1
#
_cell.length_a   1.000
_cell.length_b   1.000
_cell.length_c   1.000
_cell.angle_alpha   90.00
_cell.angle_beta   90.00
_cell.angle_gamma   90.00
#
_symmetry.space_group_name_H-M   'P 1'
#
loop_
_entity.id
_entity.type
_entity.pdbx_description
1 polymer ?
#
loop_
_entity_poly.entity_id
_entity_poly.type
_entity_poly.pdbx_seq_one_letter_code
_entity_poly.pdbx_strand_id
1 'polypeptide(L)'
;VVWIDRFGNAVSDVPAPTQPTARVLLDGRPVAGPYRTFGEAPADVPFWYAGSGGCVEFAVRDAHGAARHGWRLGLAVAVEIP
;
A
#
# COMPACT_ATOMS: atom_id res chain seq x y z
N VAL A 1 4.65 -7.50 -3.36
CA VAL A 1 3.92 -7.95 -2.15
C VAL A 1 4.45 -9.28 -1.70
N VAL A 2 4.99 -9.33 -0.48
CA VAL A 2 5.62 -10.53 0.10
C VAL A 2 4.79 -11.15 1.22
N TRP A 3 3.85 -10.39 1.79
CA TRP A 3 2.98 -10.88 2.87
C TRP A 3 1.62 -10.17 2.84
N ILE A 4 0.58 -10.88 3.29
CA ILE A 4 -0.74 -10.33 3.58
C ILE A 4 -0.96 -10.52 5.08
N ASP A 5 -1.16 -9.43 5.81
CA ASP A 5 -1.38 -9.51 7.25
C ASP A 5 -2.80 -9.97 7.60
N ARG A 6 -3.07 -10.16 8.90
CA ARG A 6 -4.38 -10.62 9.39
C ARG A 6 -5.53 -9.66 9.11
N PHE A 7 -5.25 -8.39 8.83
CA PHE A 7 -6.23 -7.37 8.51
C PHE A 7 -6.47 -7.26 7.01
N GLY A 8 -5.68 -7.98 6.20
CA GLY A 8 -5.75 -7.93 4.75
C GLY A 8 -4.91 -6.82 4.13
N ASN A 9 -4.00 -6.20 4.89
CA ASN A 9 -3.03 -5.25 4.35
C ASN A 9 -1.98 -6.00 3.55
N ALA A 10 -1.55 -5.41 2.43
CA ALA A 10 -0.50 -5.97 1.60
C ALA A 10 0.85 -5.35 2.00
N VAL A 11 1.76 -6.20 2.47
CA VAL A 11 3.10 -5.79 2.88
C VAL A 11 4.07 -6.12 1.75
N SER A 12 4.88 -5.14 1.38
CA SER A 12 5.91 -5.29 0.35
C SER A 12 7.31 -5.32 0.93
N ASP A 13 8.25 -5.66 0.06
CA ASP A 13 9.71 -5.60 0.23
C ASP A 13 10.30 -4.35 -0.43
N VAL A 14 9.46 -3.42 -0.90
CA VAL A 14 9.89 -2.20 -1.58
C VAL A 14 10.06 -1.08 -0.55
N PRO A 15 11.24 -0.45 -0.46
CA PRO A 15 11.44 0.69 0.45
C PRO A 15 10.45 1.83 0.18
N ALA A 16 9.91 2.42 1.24
CA ALA A 16 9.05 3.59 1.11
C ALA A 16 9.84 4.77 0.53
N PRO A 17 9.35 5.44 -0.53
CA PRO A 17 10.06 6.59 -1.10
C PRO A 17 10.07 7.77 -0.13
N THR A 18 11.16 8.54 -0.16
CA THR A 18 11.30 9.78 0.61
C THR A 18 10.91 11.02 -0.21
N GLN A 19 10.86 10.89 -1.53
CA GLN A 19 10.49 11.97 -2.44
C GLN A 19 8.98 12.22 -2.42
N PRO A 20 8.50 13.44 -2.10
CA PRO A 20 7.07 13.73 -2.05
C PRO A 20 6.34 13.56 -3.39
N THR A 21 7.07 13.61 -4.50
CA THR A 21 6.53 13.46 -5.87
C THR A 21 6.48 12.02 -6.35
N ALA A 22 7.00 11.06 -5.58
CA ALA A 22 6.99 9.66 -5.95
C ALA A 22 5.57 9.11 -6.02
N ARG A 23 5.32 8.25 -7.01
CA ARG A 23 4.05 7.51 -7.15
C ARG A 23 4.28 6.06 -6.80
N VAL A 24 3.35 5.49 -6.05
CA VAL A 24 3.37 4.07 -5.69
C VAL A 24 2.27 3.36 -6.46
N LEU A 25 2.65 2.26 -7.11
CA LEU A 25 1.75 1.43 -7.87
C LEU A 25 1.69 0.02 -7.26
N LEU A 26 0.49 -0.55 -7.25
CA LEU A 26 0.23 -1.95 -6.92
C LEU A 26 -0.37 -2.62 -8.14
N ASP A 27 0.33 -3.62 -8.67
CA ASP A 27 -0.02 -4.33 -9.91
C ASP A 27 -0.28 -3.37 -11.09
N GLY A 28 0.61 -2.37 -11.23
CA GLY A 28 0.52 -1.34 -12.27
C GLY A 28 -0.58 -0.29 -12.06
N ARG A 29 -1.30 -0.31 -10.93
CA ARG A 29 -2.34 0.67 -10.63
C ARG A 29 -1.84 1.66 -9.57
N PRO A 30 -1.95 2.98 -9.79
CA PRO A 30 -1.55 3.97 -8.79
C PRO A 30 -2.43 3.84 -7.55
N VAL A 31 -1.81 3.96 -6.38
CA VAL A 31 -2.48 3.92 -5.08
C VAL A 31 -2.33 5.27 -4.38
N ALA A 32 -3.39 5.74 -3.73
CA ALA A 32 -3.38 7.02 -3.01
C ALA A 32 -2.38 6.99 -1.84
N GLY A 33 -1.77 8.12 -1.52
CA GLY A 33 -0.85 8.25 -0.38
C GLY A 33 0.43 9.03 -0.72
N PRO A 34 1.39 9.10 0.22
CA PRO A 34 1.37 8.37 1.49
C PRO A 34 0.37 8.97 2.48
N TYR A 35 -0.29 8.12 3.27
CA TYR A 35 -0.94 8.53 4.52
C TYR A 35 -0.10 8.06 5.72
N ARG A 36 -0.17 8.82 6.82
CA ARG A 36 0.58 8.49 8.05
C ARG A 36 -0.20 7.56 8.95
N THR A 37 -1.51 7.63 8.91
CA THR A 37 -2.40 6.78 9.69
C THR A 37 -3.60 6.34 8.86
N PHE A 38 -4.23 5.24 9.28
CA PHE A 38 -5.44 4.74 8.62
C PHE A 38 -6.57 5.78 8.63
N GLY A 39 -6.69 6.59 9.70
CA GLY A 39 -7.74 7.59 9.84
C GLY A 39 -7.65 8.78 8.88
N GLU A 40 -6.48 9.03 8.28
CA GLU A 40 -6.30 10.06 7.24
C GLU A 40 -6.88 9.62 5.88
N ALA A 41 -7.01 8.30 5.66
CA ALA A 41 -7.50 7.77 4.40
C ALA A 41 -9.04 7.88 4.29
N PRO A 42 -9.58 8.18 3.10
CA PRO A 42 -11.00 8.01 2.82
C PRO A 42 -11.44 6.56 3.08
N ALA A 43 -12.68 6.37 3.52
CA ALA A 43 -13.25 5.02 3.70
C ALA A 43 -13.24 4.30 2.36
N ASP A 44 -12.98 2.99 2.38
CA ASP A 44 -13.05 2.11 1.21
C ASP A 44 -12.10 2.46 0.04
N VAL A 45 -11.14 3.36 0.26
CA VAL A 45 -10.12 3.71 -0.75
C VAL A 45 -8.80 3.02 -0.41
N PRO A 46 -8.22 2.23 -1.34
CA PRO A 46 -6.85 1.75 -1.21
C PRO A 46 -5.87 2.90 -1.06
N PHE A 47 -5.00 2.78 -0.06
CA PHE A 47 -3.92 3.71 0.15
C PHE A 47 -2.62 2.99 0.50
N TRP A 48 -1.50 3.69 0.33
CA TRP A 48 -0.19 3.23 0.77
C TRP A 48 0.33 4.09 1.93
N TYR A 49 1.16 3.48 2.77
CA TYR A 49 1.86 4.12 3.87
C TYR A 49 3.25 3.51 4.05
N ALA A 50 4.12 4.22 4.74
CA ALA A 50 5.39 3.68 5.19
C ALA A 50 5.15 2.77 6.39
N GLY A 51 5.30 1.47 6.20
CA GLY A 51 5.19 0.45 7.24
C GLY A 51 6.25 0.59 8.31
N SER A 52 6.07 -0.09 9.45
CA SER A 52 7.03 -0.05 10.57
C SER A 52 8.41 -0.63 10.21
N GLY A 53 8.48 -1.48 9.18
CA GLY A 53 9.72 -1.98 8.60
C GLY A 53 10.35 -1.07 7.53
N GLY A 54 9.82 0.14 7.32
CA GLY A 54 10.32 1.10 6.32
C GLY A 54 9.98 0.76 4.86
N CYS A 55 9.12 -0.23 4.64
CA CYS A 55 8.65 -0.64 3.31
C CYS A 55 7.29 -0.03 2.99
N VAL A 56 6.93 -0.01 1.72
CA VAL A 56 5.58 0.33 1.25
C VAL A 56 4.62 -0.74 1.71
N GLU A 57 3.57 -0.34 2.41
CA GLU A 57 2.44 -1.19 2.76
C GLU A 57 1.16 -0.59 2.20
N PHE A 58 0.17 -1.45 1.92
CA PHE A 58 -1.12 -1.05 1.37
C PHE A 58 -2.26 -1.49 2.27
N ALA A 59 -3.23 -0.62 2.47
CA ALA A 59 -4.40 -0.87 3.29
C ALA A 59 -5.66 -0.27 2.67
N VAL A 60 -6.80 -0.67 3.23
CA VAL A 60 -8.09 -0.02 3.02
C VAL A 60 -8.66 0.28 4.39
N ARG A 61 -9.04 1.53 4.66
CA ARG A 61 -9.59 1.89 5.97
C ARG A 61 -10.88 1.11 6.22
N ASP A 62 -10.98 0.49 7.40
CA ASP A 62 -12.13 -0.28 7.88
C ASP A 62 -12.53 -1.47 6.99
N ALA A 63 -11.60 -2.01 6.18
CA ALA A 63 -11.88 -3.14 5.28
C ALA A 63 -10.69 -4.09 5.11
N HIS A 64 -10.99 -5.35 4.75
CA HIS A 64 -9.98 -6.35 4.44
C HIS A 64 -9.51 -6.26 2.98
N GLY A 65 -8.43 -5.53 2.74
CA GLY A 65 -7.92 -5.20 1.41
C GLY A 65 -7.76 -6.40 0.48
N ALA A 66 -7.14 -7.47 0.96
CA ALA A 66 -6.96 -8.70 0.17
C ALA A 66 -8.27 -9.38 -0.25
N ALA A 67 -9.31 -9.37 0.59
CA ALA A 67 -10.59 -10.00 0.26
C ALA A 67 -11.39 -9.14 -0.73
N ARG A 68 -11.31 -7.81 -0.58
CA ARG A 68 -12.09 -6.85 -1.37
C ARG A 68 -11.46 -6.54 -2.73
N HIS A 69 -10.13 -6.54 -2.81
CA HIS A 69 -9.37 -6.14 -4.00
C HIS A 69 -8.53 -7.27 -4.61
N GLY A 70 -8.61 -8.48 -4.05
CA GLY A 70 -7.87 -9.63 -4.56
C GLY A 70 -6.36 -9.54 -4.35
N TRP A 71 -5.90 -8.76 -3.36
CA TRP A 71 -4.48 -8.68 -3.06
C TRP A 71 -3.94 -10.02 -2.58
N ARG A 72 -2.77 -10.38 -3.09
CA ARG A 72 -2.12 -11.67 -2.84
C ARG A 72 -0.61 -11.52 -2.93
N LEU A 73 0.10 -12.55 -2.44
CA LEU A 73 1.53 -12.65 -2.62
C LEU A 73 1.89 -12.60 -4.11
N GLY A 74 3.02 -11.95 -4.41
CA GLY A 74 3.54 -11.81 -5.76
C GLY A 74 2.98 -10.66 -6.59
N LEU A 75 1.99 -9.90 -6.09
CA LEU A 75 1.61 -8.65 -6.77
C LEU A 75 2.80 -7.69 -6.84
N ALA A 76 3.03 -7.14 -8.03
CA ALA A 76 4.13 -6.22 -8.28
C ALA A 76 3.89 -4.89 -7.54
N VAL A 77 4.96 -4.34 -6.95
CA VAL A 77 4.94 -3.02 -6.33
C VAL A 77 6.00 -2.20 -7.03
N ALA A 78 5.63 -1.03 -7.54
CA ALA A 78 6.54 -0.13 -8.22
C ALA A 78 6.50 1.25 -7.58
N VAL A 79 7.66 1.90 -7.57
CA VAL A 79 7.83 3.29 -7.17
C VAL A 79 8.34 4.03 -8.39
N GLU A 80 7.58 5.02 -8.84
CA GLU A 80 7.94 5.89 -9.94
C GLU A 80 8.37 7.23 -9.35
N ILE A 81 9.60 7.65 -9.65
CA ILE A 81 10.13 8.96 -9.27
C ILE A 81 10.22 9.78 -10.56
N PRO A 82 9.53 10.94 -10.62
CA PRO A 82 9.63 11.85 -11.76
C PRO A 82 11.05 12.40 -11.97
#